data_AF-A0A2P5X2M9-F1
#
_entry.id   AF-A0A2P5X2M9-F1
#
_cell.length_a   1.000
_cell.length_b   1.000
_cell.length_c   1.000
_cell.angle_alpha   90.00
_cell.angle_beta   90.00
_cell.angle_gamma   90.00
#
_symmetry.space_group_name_H-M   'P 1'
#
loop_
_entity.id
_entity.type
_entity.pdbx_description
1 polymer ?
#
loop_
_entity_poly.entity_id
_entity_poly.type
_entity_poly.pdbx_seq_one_letter_code
_entity_poly.pdbx_strand_id
1 'polypeptide(L)' 'MKIERQVYIAYLGSLPDGDYIASSHHSNMLQALSKHSSVENYLIRSYKRSFNGFAAKLTNEEAKKLSSKW' A
#
# COMPACT_ATOMS: atom_id res chain seq x y z
N MET A 1 -8.27 -23.46 -2.55
CA MET A 1 -9.02 -22.34 -1.93
C MET A 1 -8.62 -21.06 -2.65
N LYS A 2 -9.57 -20.29 -3.21
CA LYS A 2 -9.25 -19.03 -3.88
C LYS A 2 -8.84 -18.02 -2.82
N ILE A 3 -7.66 -17.43 -2.95
CA ILE A 3 -7.23 -16.33 -2.08
C ILE A 3 -8.01 -15.09 -2.51
N GLU A 4 -8.98 -14.68 -1.68
CA GLU A 4 -9.80 -13.49 -1.94
C GLU A 4 -9.00 -12.22 -1.63
N ARG A 5 -9.03 -11.28 -2.58
CA ARG A 5 -8.40 -9.96 -2.43
C ARG A 5 -9.46 -8.89 -2.58
N GLN A 6 -9.45 -7.93 -1.67
CA GLN A 6 -10.32 -6.76 -1.68
C GLN A 6 -9.47 -5.49 -1.82
N VAL A 7 -10.12 -4.39 -2.19
CA VAL A 7 -9.45 -3.09 -2.29
C VAL A 7 -9.41 -2.45 -0.91
N TYR A 8 -8.21 -2.12 -0.45
CA TYR A 8 -7.97 -1.41 0.80
C TYR A 8 -7.33 -0.06 0.50
N ILE A 9 -7.64 0.94 1.32
CA ILE A 9 -6.94 2.23 1.34
C ILE A 9 -6.08 2.28 2.60
N ALA A 10 -4.77 2.34 2.41
CA ALA A 10 -3.81 2.63 3.48
C ALA A 10 -3.70 4.14 3.64
N TYR A 11 -4.11 4.64 4.80
CA TYR A 11 -3.94 6.04 5.18
C TYR A 11 -2.67 6.17 6.03
N LEU A 12 -1.71 6.95 5.53
CA LEU A 12 -0.38 7.13 6.14
C LEU A 12 -0.22 8.53 6.76
N GLY A 13 -1.32 9.27 6.94
CA GLY A 13 -1.31 10.61 7.52
C GLY A 13 -1.17 11.76 6.51
N SER A 14 -0.73 12.91 7.00
CA SER A 14 -0.50 14.11 6.20
C SER A 14 0.60 13.89 5.17
N LEU A 15 0.66 14.78 4.18
CA LEU A 15 1.77 14.77 3.24
C LEU A 15 3.07 15.05 4.02
N PRO A 16 4.12 14.24 3.80
CA PRO A 16 5.44 14.57 4.31
C PRO A 16 5.99 15.82 3.63
N ASP A 17 6.70 16.64 4.40
CA ASP A 17 7.30 17.89 3.91
C ASP A 17 8.49 17.61 2.95
N GLY A 18 8.55 18.34 1.84
CA GLY A 18 9.66 18.27 0.86
C GLY A 18 9.45 17.32 -0.33
N ASP A 19 10.52 17.02 -1.08
CA ASP A 19 10.55 16.11 -2.23
C ASP A 19 10.41 14.62 -1.82
N TYR A 20 9.49 14.33 -0.91
CA TYR A 20 9.20 12.96 -0.53
C TYR A 20 8.59 12.22 -1.72
N ILE A 21 9.34 11.25 -2.25
CA ILE A 21 8.89 10.38 -3.34
C ILE A 21 7.92 9.35 -2.74
N ALA A 22 6.69 9.78 -2.43
CA ALA A 22 5.67 8.94 -1.83
C ALA A 22 5.46 7.63 -2.61
N SER A 23 5.60 7.68 -3.94
CA SER A 23 5.46 6.53 -4.81
C SER A 23 6.51 5.44 -4.58
N SER A 24 7.77 5.77 -4.29
CA SER A 24 8.79 4.73 -4.03
C SER A 24 8.56 4.07 -2.67
N HIS A 25 8.13 4.85 -1.68
CA HIS A 25 7.79 4.34 -0.36
C HIS A 25 6.56 3.42 -0.39
N HIS A 26 5.49 3.81 -1.10
CA HIS A 26 4.28 2.98 -1.26
C HIS A 26 4.60 1.63 -1.91
N SER A 27 5.41 1.64 -2.97
CA SER A 27 5.84 0.42 -3.65
C SER A 27 6.68 -0.50 -2.74
N ASN A 28 7.58 0.06 -1.94
CA ASN A 28 8.38 -0.70 -0.98
C ASN A 28 7.51 -1.34 0.12
N MET A 29 6.53 -0.60 0.64
CA MET A 29 5.58 -1.12 1.63
C MET A 29 4.79 -2.30 1.06
N LEU A 30 4.29 -2.19 -0.17
CA LEU A 30 3.59 -3.27 -0.86
C LEU A 30 4.50 -4.47 -1.14
N GLN A 31 5.77 -4.25 -1.50
CA GLN A 31 6.73 -5.34 -1.77
C GLN A 31 7.00 -6.15 -0.49
N ALA A 32 7.08 -5.49 0.66
CA ALA A 32 7.26 -6.17 1.95
C ALA A 32 6.03 -6.99 2.40
N LEU A 33 4.85 -6.74 1.83
CA LEU A 33 3.63 -7.50 2.08
C LEU A 33 3.54 -8.72 1.17
N SER A 34 3.70 -8.53 -0.14
CA SER A 34 3.61 -9.61 -1.12
C SER A 34 4.93 -10.36 -1.24
N LYS A 35 5.09 -11.43 -0.45
CA LYS A 35 6.24 -12.34 -0.52
C LYS A 35 6.43 -13.03 -1.88
N HIS A 36 5.44 -13.00 -2.79
CA HIS A 36 5.39 -13.90 -3.96
C HIS A 36 4.89 -13.28 -5.27
N SER A 37 4.63 -11.97 -5.36
CA SER A 37 3.98 -11.41 -6.54
C SER A 37 4.36 -9.95 -6.82
N SER A 38 4.56 -9.64 -8.11
CA SER A 38 4.87 -8.29 -8.59
C SER A 38 3.88 -7.27 -8.03
N VAL A 39 4.39 -6.28 -7.30
CA VAL A 39 3.62 -5.21 -6.66
C VAL A 39 2.84 -4.34 -7.63
N GLU A 40 3.33 -4.24 -8.87
CA GLU A 40 2.66 -3.49 -9.94
C GLU A 40 1.26 -4.03 -10.24
N ASN A 41 1.01 -5.32 -9.98
CA ASN A 41 -0.31 -5.92 -10.22
C ASN A 41 -1.34 -5.58 -9.13
N TYR A 42 -0.93 -5.04 -7.98
CA TYR A 42 -1.80 -4.86 -6.82
C TYR A 42 -1.99 -3.39 -6.42
N LEU A 43 -1.04 -2.50 -6.75
CA LEU A 43 -1.20 -1.07 -6.53
C LEU A 43 -2.24 -0.51 -7.52
N ILE A 44 -3.32 0.07 -7.01
CA ILE A 44 -4.35 0.74 -7.82
C ILE A 44 -4.04 2.22 -7.96
N ARG A 45 -3.67 2.87 -6.85
CA ARG A 45 -3.48 4.32 -6.82
C ARG A 45 -2.59 4.75 -5.67
N SER A 46 -1.66 5.66 -5.94
CA SER A 46 -0.95 6.41 -4.90
C SER A 46 -1.60 7.79 -4.68
N TYR A 47 -1.92 8.10 -3.42
CA TYR A 47 -2.37 9.41 -2.97
C TYR A 47 -1.15 10.20 -2.47
N LYS A 48 -0.89 11.33 -3.14
CA LYS A 48 0.27 12.19 -2.87
C LYS A 48 -0.04 13.70 -2.88
N ARG A 49 -1.32 14.07 -3.02
CA ARG A 49 -1.76 15.47 -3.13
C ARG A 49 -2.54 15.97 -1.92
N SER A 50 -3.44 15.14 -1.39
CA SER A 50 -4.35 15.54 -0.30
C SER A 50 -3.99 14.89 1.03
N PHE A 51 -3.35 13.73 0.98
CA PHE A 51 -2.84 12.98 2.11
C PHE A 51 -1.84 11.95 1.57
N ASN A 52 -1.02 11.40 2.46
CA ASN A 52 -0.10 10.33 2.14
C ASN A 52 -0.81 8.98 2.27
N GLY A 53 -0.82 8.18 1.22
CA GLY A 53 -1.44 6.86 1.27
C GLY A 53 -1.57 6.21 -0.09
N PHE A 54 -2.13 5.01 -0.14
CA PHE A 54 -2.37 4.31 -1.40
C PHE A 54 -3.56 3.34 -1.32
N ALA A 55 -4.14 3.04 -2.47
CA ALA A 55 -5.14 2.00 -2.64
C ALA A 55 -4.50 0.77 -3.30
N ALA A 56 -4.73 -0.42 -2.74
CA ALA A 56 -4.20 -1.67 -3.27
C ALA A 56 -5.15 -2.86 -3.06
N LYS A 57 -5.03 -3.88 -3.92
CA LYS A 57 -5.72 -5.17 -3.77
C LYS A 57 -4.94 -6.05 -2.82
N LEU A 58 -5.45 -6.26 -1.61
CA LEU A 58 -4.79 -7.04 -0.57
C LEU A 58 -5.71 -8.17 -0.08
N THR A 59 -5.10 -9.22 0.44
CA THR A 59 -5.79 -10.18 1.30
C THR A 59 -6.04 -9.59 2.68
N ASN A 60 -6.96 -10.20 3.45
CA ASN A 60 -7.20 -9.79 4.83
C ASN A 60 -5.94 -9.89 5.71
N GLU A 61 -5.08 -10.88 5.48
CA GLU A 61 -3.82 -11.04 6.21
C GLU A 61 -2.81 -9.95 5.85
N GLU A 62 -2.66 -9.62 4.57
CA GLU A 62 -1.79 -8.53 4.11
C GLU A 62 -2.26 -7.17 4.64
N ALA A 63 -3.57 -6.90 4.62
CA ALA A 63 -4.15 -5.67 5.16
C ALA A 63 -3.93 -5.56 6.68
N LYS A 64 -4.13 -6.65 7.43
CA LYS A 64 -3.83 -6.69 8.86
C LYS A 64 -2.34 -6.44 9.11
N LYS A 65 -1.46 -7.16 8.42
CA LYS A 65 -0.01 -6.98 8.53
C LYS A 65 0.44 -5.55 8.21
N LEU A 66 -0.20 -4.91 7.23
CA LEU A 66 0.05 -3.52 6.90
C LEU A 66 -0.30 -2.59 8.06
N SER A 67 -1.49 -2.78 8.66
CA SER A 67 -1.95 -1.97 9.80
C SER A 67 -1.16 -2.17 11.10
N SER A 68 -0.44 -3.29 11.24
CA SER A 68 0.31 -3.61 12.46
C SER A 68 1.78 -3.21 12.41
N LYS A 69 2.32 -2.86 11.23
CA LYS A 69 3.77 -2.71 11.01
C LYS A 69 4.20 -1.27 10.69
N TRP A 70 3.26 -0.40 10.36
CA TRP A 70 3.46 0.98 9.91
C TRP A 70 2.37 1.87 10.49
#